data_AF-A0A317I904-F1
#
_entry.id   AF-A0A317I904-F1
#
_cell.length_a   1.000
_cell.length_b   1.000
_cell.length_c   1.000
_cell.angle_alpha   90.00
_cell.angle_beta   90.00
_cell.angle_gamma   90.00
#
_symmetry.space_group_name_H-M   'P 1'
#
loop_
_entity.id
_entity.type
_entity.pdbx_description
1 polymer ?
#
loop_
_entity_poly.entity_id
_entity_poly.type
_entity_poly.pdbx_seq_one_letter_code
_entity_poly.pdbx_strand_id
1 'polypeptide(L)'
;MSKQLIVSVNGREKKIAIIEDDKVSEFYIERGEQHQGIVGNIYKGRVMRVLPGMQSAFVDIGLERDAFLYVSDFFDEEEEFERIVIDKSKKGTADAEHEAAEQVALNRVEREQRIEATQERVEPLQEEVATAEP
;
A
#
# COMPACT_ATOMS: atom_id res chain seq x y z
N MET A 1 -12.22 -28.32 19.40
CA MET A 1 -11.51 -27.79 18.22
C MET A 1 -10.09 -27.44 18.63
N SER A 2 -9.17 -28.38 18.48
CA SER A 2 -7.74 -28.12 18.65
C SER A 2 -7.14 -27.85 17.27
N LYS A 3 -6.58 -26.66 17.10
CA LYS A 3 -5.87 -26.28 15.88
C LYS A 3 -4.39 -26.16 16.21
N GLN A 4 -3.55 -26.86 15.47
CA GLN A 4 -2.11 -26.87 15.66
C GLN A 4 -1.41 -26.42 14.37
N LEU A 5 -0.31 -25.69 14.52
CA LEU A 5 0.55 -25.29 13.42
C LEU A 5 1.92 -25.93 13.66
N ILE A 6 2.29 -26.86 12.79
CA ILE A 6 3.57 -27.58 12.85
C ILE A 6 4.51 -26.96 11.82
N VAL A 7 5.67 -26.48 12.28
CA VAL A 7 6.72 -25.94 11.42
C VAL A 7 7.93 -26.86 11.47
N SER A 8 8.39 -27.32 10.31
CA SER A 8 9.61 -28.11 10.14
C SER A 8 10.53 -27.39 9.16
N VAL A 9 11.70 -26.98 9.63
CA VAL A 9 12.70 -26.27 8.82
C VAL A 9 13.95 -27.13 8.71
N ASN A 10 14.43 -27.33 7.49
CA ASN A 10 15.75 -27.88 7.21
C ASN A 10 16.46 -26.99 6.17
N GLY A 11 17.75 -27.26 5.89
CA GLY A 11 18.54 -26.42 4.97
C GLY A 11 18.09 -26.44 3.50
N ARG A 12 17.10 -27.25 3.10
CA ARG A 12 16.59 -27.33 1.73
C ARG A 12 15.14 -26.87 1.60
N GLU A 13 14.34 -27.06 2.65
CA GLU A 13 12.91 -26.80 2.63
C GLU A 13 12.36 -26.36 3.99
N LYS A 14 11.38 -25.45 3.93
CA LYS A 14 10.50 -25.08 5.04
C LYS A 14 9.14 -25.73 4.79
N LYS A 15 8.61 -26.44 5.79
CA LYS A 15 7.31 -27.12 5.74
C LYS A 15 6.43 -26.61 6.86
N ILE A 16 5.18 -26.27 6.54
CA ILE A 16 4.17 -25.82 7.49
C ILE A 16 2.94 -26.69 7.31
N ALA A 17 2.44 -27.29 8.38
CA ALA A 17 1.20 -28.05 8.38
C ALA A 17 0.22 -27.44 9.38
N ILE A 18 -1.03 -27.26 8.97
CA ILE A 18 -2.14 -26.92 9.85
C ILE A 18 -2.89 -28.22 10.15
N ILE A 19 -3.04 -28.53 11.43
CA ILE A 19 -3.78 -29.70 11.91
C ILE A 19 -5.02 -29.23 12.63
N GLU A 20 -6.16 -29.79 12.25
CA GLU A 20 -7.45 -29.59 12.91
C GLU A 20 -8.00 -30.97 13.29
N ASP A 21 -8.29 -31.14 14.59
CA ASP A 21 -8.82 -32.40 15.15
C ASP A 21 -8.02 -33.64 14.71
N ASP A 22 -6.69 -33.57 14.92
CA ASP A 22 -5.69 -34.59 14.58
C ASP A 22 -5.61 -34.97 13.08
N LYS A 23 -6.20 -34.16 12.19
CA LYS A 23 -6.11 -34.31 10.74
C LYS A 23 -5.42 -33.10 10.10
N VAL A 24 -4.57 -33.36 9.11
CA VAL A 24 -3.95 -32.28 8.32
C VAL A 24 -5.03 -31.62 7.47
N SER A 25 -5.25 -30.32 7.66
CA SER A 25 -6.16 -29.51 6.86
C SER A 25 -5.42 -28.80 5.71
N GLU A 26 -4.25 -28.23 6.00
CA GLU A 26 -3.42 -27.50 5.04
C GLU A 26 -1.95 -27.88 5.16
N PHE A 27 -1.23 -27.89 4.04
CA PHE A 27 0.19 -28.21 3.99
C PHE A 27 0.93 -27.35 2.98
N TYR A 28 1.93 -26.61 3.46
CA TYR A 28 2.75 -25.69 2.69
C TYR A 28 4.20 -26.17 2.68
N ILE A 29 4.86 -26.04 1.52
CA ILE A 29 6.27 -26.37 1.36
C ILE A 29 6.95 -25.31 0.50
N GLU A 30 8.04 -24.75 1.04
CA GLU A 30 8.88 -23.77 0.35
C GLU A 30 10.27 -24.37 0.17
N ARG A 31 10.76 -24.41 -1.07
CA ARG A 31 12.06 -25.00 -1.44
C ARG A 31 12.99 -23.94 -2.03
N GLY A 32 14.19 -23.84 -1.47
CA GLY A 32 15.22 -22.88 -1.88
C GLY A 32 14.93 -21.44 -1.47
N GLU A 33 15.99 -20.62 -1.35
CA GLU A 33 15.89 -19.20 -0.99
C GLU A 33 15.43 -18.31 -2.17
N GLN A 34 15.51 -18.82 -3.40
CA GLN A 34 15.34 -18.04 -4.64
C GLN A 34 13.88 -17.83 -5.07
N HIS A 35 12.92 -18.51 -4.43
CA HIS A 35 11.50 -18.47 -4.82
C HIS A 35 10.63 -17.64 -3.86
N GLN A 36 11.21 -16.71 -3.12
CA GLN A 36 10.40 -15.75 -2.37
C GLN A 36 9.69 -14.83 -3.37
N GLY A 37 8.41 -15.11 -3.61
CA GLY A 37 7.55 -14.22 -4.38
C GLY A 37 7.58 -12.82 -3.75
N ILE A 38 7.65 -11.80 -4.59
CA ILE A 38 7.61 -10.40 -4.14
C ILE A 38 6.18 -9.90 -3.91
N VAL A 39 5.18 -10.69 -4.31
CA VAL A 39 3.76 -10.34 -4.23
C VAL A 39 3.32 -10.27 -2.77
N GLY A 40 2.68 -9.16 -2.39
CA GLY A 40 2.19 -8.93 -1.03
C GLY A 40 3.26 -8.44 -0.04
N ASN A 41 4.51 -8.28 -0.47
CA ASN A 41 5.54 -7.67 0.36
C ASN A 41 5.31 -6.16 0.49
N ILE A 42 5.69 -5.62 1.65
CA ILE A 42 5.62 -4.19 1.95
C ILE A 42 7.03 -3.62 1.96
N TYR A 43 7.27 -2.58 1.17
CA TYR A 43 8.57 -1.93 1.02
C TYR A 43 8.50 -0.46 1.45
N LYS A 44 9.62 0.07 1.93
CA LYS A 44 9.82 1.51 2.06
C LYS A 44 10.60 2.00 0.85
N GLY A 45 9.92 2.68 -0.06
CA GLY A 45 10.53 3.18 -1.30
C GLY A 45 10.84 4.67 -1.30
N ARG A 46 11.72 5.10 -2.21
CA ARG A 46 11.96 6.52 -2.54
C ARG A 46 11.46 6.80 -3.96
N VAL A 47 10.67 7.86 -4.13
CA VAL A 47 10.23 8.31 -5.46
C VAL A 47 11.43 8.84 -6.23
N MET A 48 11.70 8.25 -7.40
CA MET A 48 12.83 8.60 -8.25
C MET A 48 12.43 9.56 -9.37
N ARG A 49 11.27 9.33 -9.99
CA ARG A 49 10.70 10.23 -11.00
C ARG A 49 9.18 10.14 -11.01
N VAL A 50 8.53 11.23 -11.38
CA VAL A 50 7.08 11.30 -11.60
C VAL A 50 6.83 11.48 -13.09
N LEU A 51 5.82 10.80 -13.62
CA LEU A 51 5.35 10.89 -15.00
C LEU A 51 3.90 11.42 -15.01
N PRO A 52 3.72 12.76 -15.11
CA PRO A 52 2.39 13.37 -15.03
C PRO A 52 1.43 12.91 -16.12
N GLY A 53 1.92 12.78 -17.37
CA GLY A 53 1.09 12.36 -18.51
C GLY A 53 0.56 10.93 -18.43
N MET A 54 1.15 10.09 -17.59
CA MET A 54 0.67 8.74 -17.28
C MET A 54 0.08 8.67 -15.87
N GLN A 55 -0.01 9.77 -15.13
CA GLN A 55 -0.44 9.82 -13.74
C GLN A 55 0.22 8.71 -12.91
N SER A 56 1.57 8.67 -12.93
CA SER A 56 2.34 7.59 -12.31
C SER A 56 3.69 8.05 -11.75
N ALA A 57 4.33 7.22 -10.94
CA ALA A 57 5.70 7.43 -10.46
C ALA A 57 6.54 6.15 -10.52
N PHE A 58 7.85 6.30 -10.69
CA PHE A 58 8.81 5.23 -10.43
C PHE A 58 9.40 5.39 -9.04
N VAL A 59 9.43 4.28 -8.29
CA VAL A 59 9.82 4.23 -6.89
C VAL A 59 10.93 3.19 -6.72
N ASP A 60 12.09 3.61 -6.22
CA ASP A 60 13.15 2.69 -5.83
C ASP A 60 12.74 1.98 -4.53
N ILE A 61 12.63 0.66 -4.59
CA ILE A 61 12.30 -0.23 -3.46
C ILE A 61 13.45 -1.17 -3.09
N GLY A 62 14.65 -0.95 -3.64
CA GLY A 62 15.83 -1.78 -3.38
C GLY A 62 15.89 -3.09 -4.18
N LEU A 63 15.11 -3.21 -5.27
CA LEU A 63 15.18 -4.32 -6.22
C LEU A 63 16.04 -3.94 -7.44
N GLU A 64 16.25 -4.89 -8.35
CA GLU A 64 17.03 -4.66 -9.60
C GLU A 64 16.44 -3.55 -10.48
N ARG A 65 15.12 -3.31 -10.39
CA ARG A 65 14.40 -2.29 -11.16
C ARG A 65 13.48 -1.49 -10.25
N ASP A 66 13.32 -0.21 -10.58
CA ASP A 66 12.34 0.65 -9.92
C ASP A 66 10.93 0.06 -10.06
N ALA A 67 10.17 0.10 -8.98
CA ALA A 67 8.76 -0.22 -8.98
C ALA A 67 7.97 0.90 -9.67
N PHE A 68 6.82 0.52 -10.23
CA PHE A 68 5.89 1.44 -10.87
C PHE A 68 4.66 1.62 -9.97
N LEU A 69 4.29 2.87 -9.69
CA LEU A 69 3.14 3.23 -8.86
C LEU A 69 2.18 4.10 -9.67
N TYR A 70 0.97 3.60 -9.88
CA TYR A 70 -0.10 4.34 -10.57
C TYR A 70 -0.90 5.17 -9.56
N VAL A 71 -1.39 6.34 -9.97
CA VAL A 71 -2.04 7.29 -9.06
C VAL A 71 -3.37 6.76 -8.49
N SER A 72 -4.14 5.94 -9.22
CA SER A 72 -5.39 5.39 -8.67
C SER A 72 -5.14 4.39 -7.53
N ASP A 73 -4.05 3.63 -7.60
CA ASP A 73 -3.66 2.66 -6.57
C ASP A 73 -3.35 3.35 -5.23
N PHE A 74 -3.02 4.64 -5.25
CA PHE A 74 -2.80 5.45 -4.05
C PHE A 74 -4.11 5.92 -3.39
N PHE A 75 -5.10 6.34 -4.19
CA PHE A 75 -6.34 6.93 -3.67
C PHE A 75 -7.32 5.90 -3.11
N ASP A 76 -7.39 4.72 -3.74
CA ASP A 76 -8.26 3.64 -3.27
C ASP A 76 -7.82 3.12 -1.87
N GLU A 77 -6.51 3.08 -1.60
CA GLU A 77 -5.98 2.68 -0.30
C GLU A 77 -6.17 3.74 0.80
N GLU A 78 -6.06 5.04 0.50
CA GLU A 78 -6.28 6.10 1.49
C GLU A 78 -7.75 6.15 1.97
N GLU A 79 -8.72 6.04 1.06
CA GLU A 79 -10.13 5.99 1.44
C GLU A 79 -10.45 4.75 2.28
N GLU A 80 -9.87 3.60 1.92
CA GLU A 80 -10.04 2.36 2.68
C GLU A 80 -9.41 2.48 4.08
N PHE A 81 -8.22 3.08 4.18
CA PHE A 81 -7.55 3.33 5.46
C PHE A 81 -8.37 4.28 6.34
N GLU A 82 -8.90 5.37 5.79
CA GLU A 82 -9.78 6.29 6.51
C GLU A 82 -11.05 5.59 7.02
N ARG A 83 -11.68 4.75 6.20
CA ARG A 83 -12.83 3.93 6.63
C ARG A 83 -12.46 2.98 7.77
N ILE A 84 -11.33 2.30 7.68
CA ILE A 84 -10.85 1.37 8.73
C ILE A 84 -10.59 2.11 10.05
N VAL A 85 -9.98 3.29 9.99
CA VAL A 85 -9.74 4.14 11.18
C VAL A 85 -11.08 4.57 11.80
N ILE A 86 -12.02 5.05 10.99
CA ILE A 86 -13.35 5.46 11.44
C ILE A 86 -14.10 4.28 12.10
N ASP A 87 -14.05 3.09 11.49
CA ASP A 87 -14.78 1.92 12.00
C ASP A 87 -14.17 1.38 13.31
N LYS A 88 -12.85 1.53 13.51
CA LYS A 88 -12.22 1.27 14.82
C LYS A 88 -12.60 2.31 15.87
N SER A 89 -12.77 3.58 15.51
CA SER A 89 -13.22 4.63 16.43
C SER A 89 -14.68 4.51 16.86
N LYS A 90 -15.53 3.81 16.10
CA LYS A 90 -16.92 3.47 16.49
C LYS A 90 -17.06 2.51 17.67
N LYS A 91 -15.94 2.08 18.27
CA LYS A 91 -15.92 1.43 19.60
C LYS A 91 -15.79 2.44 20.75
N GLY A 92 -15.81 3.74 20.46
CA GLY A 92 -15.71 4.85 21.42
C GLY A 92 -17.05 5.49 21.77
N THR A 93 -17.01 6.59 22.53
CA THR A 93 -18.19 7.40 22.89
C THR A 93 -18.64 8.27 21.70
N ALA A 94 -19.94 8.58 21.61
CA ALA A 94 -20.52 9.36 20.49
C ALA A 94 -19.82 10.71 20.22
N ASP A 95 -19.29 11.36 21.26
CA ASP A 95 -18.54 12.61 21.12
C ASP A 95 -17.18 12.41 20.41
N ALA A 96 -16.50 11.29 20.68
CA ALA A 96 -15.23 10.95 20.04
C ALA A 96 -15.42 10.51 18.57
N GLU A 97 -16.59 9.96 18.24
CA GLU A 97 -16.96 9.63 16.86
C GLU A 97 -17.19 10.88 16.02
N HIS A 98 -17.84 11.91 16.58
CA HIS A 98 -18.10 13.16 15.87
C HIS A 98 -16.80 13.92 15.61
N GLU A 99 -15.94 14.04 16.63
CA GLU A 99 -14.63 14.71 16.50
C GLU A 99 -13.73 13.99 15.49
N ALA A 100 -13.69 12.65 15.50
CA ALA A 100 -12.90 11.89 14.53
C ALA A 100 -13.41 12.05 13.10
N ALA A 101 -14.74 12.03 12.90
CA ALA A 101 -15.35 12.23 11.59
C ALA A 101 -15.11 13.64 11.04
N GLU A 102 -15.19 14.66 11.90
CA GLU A 102 -14.93 16.06 11.53
C GLU A 102 -13.45 16.27 11.17
N GLN A 103 -12.53 15.68 11.95
CA GLN A 103 -11.10 15.75 11.67
C GLN A 103 -10.75 15.06 10.34
N VAL A 104 -11.36 13.91 10.03
CA VAL A 104 -11.16 13.23 8.74
C VAL A 104 -11.71 14.07 7.59
N ALA A 105 -12.90 14.66 7.74
CA ALA A 105 -13.49 15.53 6.73
C ALA A 105 -12.62 16.76 6.44
N LEU A 106 -12.07 17.40 7.48
CA LEU A 106 -11.15 18.53 7.33
C LEU A 106 -9.86 18.12 6.63
N ASN A 107 -9.26 16.99 7.05
CA ASN A 107 -8.05 16.45 6.43
C ASN A 107 -8.27 16.13 4.94
N ARG A 108 -9.46 15.62 4.57
CA ARG A 108 -9.83 15.37 3.18
C ARG A 108 -9.83 16.65 2.34
N VAL A 109 -10.49 17.71 2.83
CA VAL A 109 -10.56 19.00 2.12
C VAL A 109 -9.17 19.64 1.97
N GLU A 110 -8.35 19.62 3.03
CA GLU A 110 -6.97 20.15 2.93
C GLU A 110 -6.11 19.34 1.95
N ARG A 111 -6.32 18.02 1.86
CA ARG A 111 -5.62 17.16 0.90
C ARG A 111 -6.05 17.44 -0.53
N GLU A 112 -7.35 17.52 -0.81
CA GLU A 112 -7.89 17.86 -2.12
C GLU A 112 -7.33 19.20 -2.62
N GLN A 113 -7.32 20.23 -1.75
CA GLN A 113 -6.72 21.54 -2.06
C GLN A 113 -5.21 21.46 -2.31
N ARG A 114 -4.48 20.61 -1.57
CA ARG A 114 -3.03 20.43 -1.75
C ARG A 114 -2.70 19.71 -3.05
N ILE A 115 -3.52 18.75 -3.47
CA ILE A 115 -3.38 18.03 -4.73
C ILE A 115 -3.66 18.99 -5.89
N GLU A 116 -4.75 19.74 -5.83
CA GLU A 116 -5.13 20.75 -6.82
C GLU A 116 -4.04 21.83 -6.95
N ALA A 117 -3.56 22.38 -5.83
CA ALA A 117 -2.47 23.36 -5.85
C ALA A 117 -1.13 22.79 -6.37
N THR A 118 -0.90 21.48 -6.22
CA THR A 118 0.28 20.83 -6.78
C THR A 118 0.12 20.62 -8.29
N GLN A 119 -1.08 20.28 -8.77
CA GLN A 119 -1.38 20.18 -10.20
C GLN A 119 -1.29 21.55 -10.89
N GLU A 120 -1.93 22.59 -10.33
CA GLU A 120 -1.90 23.96 -10.87
C GLU A 120 -0.48 24.56 -10.91
N ARG A 121 0.43 24.14 -10.04
CA ARG A 121 1.84 24.57 -10.08
C ARG A 121 2.67 23.83 -11.12
N VAL A 122 2.26 22.61 -11.49
CA VAL A 122 2.99 21.75 -12.44
C VAL A 122 2.52 22.02 -13.88
N GLU A 123 1.25 22.36 -14.10
CA GLU A 123 0.71 22.72 -15.43
C GLU A 123 1.46 23.86 -16.15
N PRO A 124 1.72 25.03 -15.54
CA PRO A 124 2.40 26.14 -16.24
C PRO A 124 3.86 25.82 -16.58
N LEU A 125 4.51 24.93 -15.83
CA LEU A 125 5.87 24.48 -16.11
C LEU A 125 5.94 23.51 -17.31
N GLN A 126 4.83 22.84 -17.65
CA GLN A 126 4.76 21.94 -18.81
C GLN A 126 4.54 22.73 -20.12
N GLU A 127 3.77 23.81 -20.08
CA GLU A 127 3.54 24.68 -21.25
C GLU A 127 4.80 25.48 -21.64
N GLU A 128 5.58 25.97 -20.66
CA GLU A 128 6.85 26.66 -20.94
C GLU A 128 7.92 25.74 -21.55
N VAL A 129 7.96 24.46 -21.14
CA VAL A 129 8.91 23.48 -21.70
C VAL A 129 8.48 23.02 -23.09
N ALA A 130 7.17 22.89 -23.34
CA ALA A 130 6.64 22.51 -24.65
C ALA A 130 6.76 23.63 -25.72
N THR A 131 6.89 24.89 -25.30
CA THR A 131 7.05 26.05 -26.21
C THR A 131 8.51 26.46 -26.43
N ALA A 132 9.46 25.86 -25.71
CA ALA A 132 10.89 26.20 -25.73
C ALA A 132 11.78 25.29 -26.60
N GLU A 133 11.22 24.31 -27.33
CA GLU A 133 11.96 23.55 -28.34
C GLU A 133 11.74 24.13 -29.76
N PRO A 134 12.82 24.57 -30.47
CA PRO A 134 12.76 25.00 -31.87
C PRO A 134 12.72 23.85 -32.88
#